data_AF-A0A229RR31-F1
#
_entry.id   AF-A0A229RR31-F1
#
_cell.length_a   1.000
_cell.length_b   1.000
_cell.length_c   1.000
_cell.angle_alpha   90.00
_cell.angle_beta   90.00
_cell.angle_gamma   90.00
#
_symmetry.space_group_name_H-M   'P 1'
#
loop_
_entity.id
_entity.type
_entity.pdbx_description
1 polymer ?
#
loop_
_entity_poly.entity_id
_entity_poly.type
_entity_poly.pdbx_seq_one_letter_code
_entity_poly.pdbx_strand_id
1 'polypeptide(L)'
;MMKRKVKHTDAAAYVLGVLDQAEAFAFERHLRGCARCGRRVAEFTSVEDALARADLRYLSPGAARRCGRLSITANLVVVFLVCVIAALMSSRSSRRFRETSSDTAILTPAPLDDQRLLPLPLTFE
;
A
#
# COMPACT_ATOMS: atom_id res chain seq x y z
N MET A 1 -4.50 8.48 0.77
CA MET A 1 -5.52 7.85 -0.09
C MET A 1 -5.18 8.12 -1.54
N MET A 2 -4.97 7.08 -2.34
CA MET A 2 -4.74 7.21 -3.79
C MET A 2 -6.08 7.42 -4.51
N LYS A 3 -6.23 8.50 -5.27
CA LYS A 3 -7.45 8.77 -6.05
C LYS A 3 -7.46 7.88 -7.29
N ARG A 4 -8.41 6.94 -7.40
CA ARG A 4 -8.60 6.16 -8.64
C ARG A 4 -9.19 7.05 -9.73
N LYS A 5 -8.78 6.82 -10.99
CA LYS A 5 -9.29 7.55 -12.16
C LYS A 5 -10.67 7.01 -12.52
N VAL A 6 -11.65 7.90 -12.65
CA VAL A 6 -13.03 7.56 -13.02
C VAL A 6 -13.09 6.89 -14.40
N LYS A 7 -13.72 5.73 -14.47
CA LYS A 7 -14.01 4.97 -15.69
C LYS A 7 -15.51 4.89 -15.92
N HIS A 8 -15.92 4.74 -17.18
CA HIS A 8 -17.32 4.49 -17.51
C HIS A 8 -17.85 3.15 -16.98
N THR A 9 -16.96 2.21 -16.64
CA THR A 9 -17.30 0.94 -15.97
C THR A 9 -17.76 1.15 -14.53
N ASP A 10 -17.44 2.30 -13.93
CA ASP A 10 -17.77 2.61 -12.54
C ASP A 10 -19.25 2.99 -12.37
N ALA A 11 -20.00 3.15 -13.47
CA ALA A 11 -21.44 3.48 -13.43
C ALA A 11 -22.27 2.45 -12.65
N ALA A 12 -22.00 1.15 -12.83
CA ALA A 12 -22.69 0.12 -12.07
C ALA A 12 -22.32 0.17 -10.57
N ALA A 13 -21.04 0.41 -10.26
CA ALA A 13 -20.58 0.55 -8.89
C ALA A 13 -21.15 1.80 -8.19
N TYR A 14 -21.35 2.89 -8.95
CA TYR A 14 -22.02 4.10 -8.48
C TYR A 14 -23.48 3.83 -8.14
N VAL A 15 -24.23 3.23 -9.07
CA VAL A 15 -25.65 2.89 -8.86
C VAL A 15 -25.83 1.91 -7.69
N LEU A 16 -25.01 0.87 -7.60
CA LEU A 16 -25.07 -0.10 -6.50
C LEU A 16 -24.49 0.42 -5.17
N GLY A 17 -24.03 1.69 -5.11
CA GLY A 17 -23.48 2.28 -3.88
C GLY A 17 -22.18 1.65 -3.37
N VAL A 18 -21.40 1.00 -4.25
CA VAL A 18 -20.15 0.29 -3.91
C VAL A 18 -18.95 1.24 -3.85
N LEU A 19 -19.02 2.38 -4.54
CA LEU A 19 -17.96 3.39 -4.52
C LEU A 19 -17.83 4.03 -3.14
N ASP A 20 -16.59 4.30 -2.71
CA ASP A 20 -16.38 5.14 -1.53
C ASP A 20 -16.75 6.60 -1.81
N GLN A 21 -16.83 7.42 -0.76
CA GLN A 21 -17.27 8.81 -0.87
C GLN A 21 -16.40 9.66 -1.82
N ALA A 22 -15.08 9.46 -1.83
CA ALA A 22 -14.20 10.22 -2.71
C ALA A 22 -14.35 9.79 -4.17
N GLU A 23 -14.60 8.50 -4.40
CA GLU A 23 -14.84 7.93 -5.72
C GLU A 23 -16.21 8.33 -6.28
N ALA A 24 -17.26 8.30 -5.45
CA ALA A 24 -18.60 8.76 -5.81
C ALA A 24 -18.58 10.24 -6.23
N PHE A 25 -17.93 11.11 -5.43
CA PHE A 25 -17.81 12.53 -5.77
C PHE A 25 -17.04 12.75 -7.09
N ALA A 26 -15.96 12.00 -7.30
CA ALA A 26 -15.21 12.07 -8.55
C ALA A 26 -16.07 11.63 -9.74
N PHE A 27 -16.87 10.58 -9.58
CA PHE A 27 -17.81 10.08 -10.58
C PHE A 27 -18.91 11.08 -10.90
N GLU A 28 -19.53 11.70 -9.88
CA GLU A 28 -20.56 12.74 -10.04
C GLU A 28 -20.06 13.97 -10.81
N ARG A 29 -18.80 14.38 -10.56
CA ARG A 29 -18.17 15.43 -11.35
C ARG A 29 -18.04 15.04 -12.82
N HIS A 30 -17.66 13.80 -13.12
CA HIS A 30 -17.61 13.30 -14.49
C HIS A 30 -19.00 13.16 -15.11
N LEU A 31 -19.99 12.72 -14.33
CA LEU A 31 -21.37 12.52 -14.75
C LEU A 31 -22.00 13.80 -15.29
N ARG A 32 -21.73 14.94 -14.66
CA ARG A 32 -22.18 16.26 -15.12
C ARG A 32 -21.74 16.62 -16.55
N GLY A 33 -20.62 16.06 -17.02
CA GLY A 33 -20.06 16.35 -18.35
C GLY A 33 -20.13 15.19 -19.34
N CYS A 34 -20.70 14.05 -18.97
CA CYS A 34 -20.66 12.85 -19.82
C CYS A 34 -22.02 12.18 -19.98
N ALA A 35 -22.70 12.46 -21.10
CA ALA A 35 -23.97 11.85 -21.46
C ALA A 35 -23.93 10.31 -21.53
N ARG A 36 -22.78 9.72 -21.89
CA ARG A 36 -22.60 8.26 -21.92
C ARG A 36 -22.69 7.66 -20.50
N CYS A 37 -22.13 8.33 -19.50
CA CYS A 37 -22.30 7.90 -18.11
C CYS A 37 -23.74 8.09 -17.64
N GLY A 38 -24.41 9.18 -18.03
CA GLY A 38 -25.84 9.37 -17.74
C GLY A 38 -26.71 8.22 -18.26
N ARG A 39 -26.51 7.81 -19.52
CA ARG A 39 -27.21 6.65 -20.10
C ARG A 39 -26.90 5.35 -19.34
N ARG A 40 -25.62 5.08 -19.05
CA ARG A 40 -25.23 3.88 -18.29
C ARG A 40 -25.86 3.84 -16.89
N VAL A 41 -25.91 4.98 -16.20
CA VAL A 41 -26.56 5.07 -14.89
C VAL A 41 -28.05 4.72 -15.03
N ALA A 42 -28.76 5.31 -15.99
CA ALA A 42 -30.17 5.01 -16.24
C ALA A 42 -30.43 3.53 -16.65
N GLU A 43 -29.52 2.92 -17.41
CA GLU A 43 -29.58 1.50 -17.74
C GLU A 43 -29.46 0.64 -16.47
N PHE A 44 -28.49 0.94 -15.60
CA PHE A 44 -28.25 0.18 -14.37
C PHE A 44 -29.26 0.45 -13.26
N THR A 45 -29.91 1.62 -13.20
CA THR A 45 -30.95 1.88 -12.19
C THR A 45 -32.07 0.86 -12.29
N SER A 46 -32.45 0.40 -13.50
CA SER A 46 -33.45 -0.66 -13.67
C SER A 46 -33.02 -2.01 -13.08
N VAL A 47 -31.71 -2.31 -13.15
CA VAL A 47 -31.11 -3.53 -12.61
C VAL A 47 -31.01 -3.48 -11.10
N GLU A 48 -30.59 -2.33 -10.54
CA GLU A 48 -30.60 -2.07 -9.10
C GLU A 48 -32.00 -2.27 -8.52
N ASP A 49 -33.00 -1.69 -9.19
CA ASP A 49 -34.41 -1.80 -8.81
C ASP A 49 -34.91 -3.24 -8.79
N ALA A 50 -34.55 -4.03 -9.81
CA ALA A 50 -34.85 -5.45 -9.87
C ALA A 50 -34.15 -6.22 -8.75
N LEU A 51 -32.89 -5.88 -8.47
CA LEU A 51 -32.10 -6.50 -7.41
C LEU A 51 -32.66 -6.19 -6.01
N ALA A 52 -33.11 -4.96 -5.77
CA ALA A 52 -33.73 -4.53 -4.52
C ALA A 52 -35.03 -5.29 -4.21
N ARG A 53 -35.73 -5.75 -5.25
CA ARG A 53 -36.97 -6.54 -5.14
C ARG A 53 -36.74 -8.05 -5.15
N ALA A 54 -35.55 -8.51 -5.50
CA ALA A 54 -35.26 -9.93 -5.62
C ALA A 54 -35.18 -10.61 -4.24
N ASP A 55 -35.74 -11.83 -4.12
CA ASP A 55 -35.55 -12.67 -2.94
C ASP A 55 -34.21 -13.40 -3.01
N LEU A 56 -33.15 -12.72 -2.59
CA LEU A 56 -31.77 -13.18 -2.70
C LEU A 56 -31.35 -14.16 -1.59
N ARG A 57 -32.27 -14.96 -1.03
CA ARG A 57 -31.98 -15.94 0.04
C ARG A 57 -30.92 -16.98 -0.34
N TYR A 58 -30.76 -17.25 -1.62
CA TYR A 58 -29.72 -18.14 -2.17
C TYR A 58 -28.34 -17.48 -2.24
N LEU A 59 -28.28 -16.14 -2.23
CA LEU A 59 -27.02 -15.41 -2.05
C LEU A 59 -26.72 -15.37 -0.56
N SER A 60 -25.87 -16.28 -0.10
CA SER A 60 -25.42 -16.28 1.30
C SER A 60 -24.86 -14.89 1.64
N PRO A 61 -25.38 -14.17 2.68
CA PRO A 61 -24.97 -12.80 3.00
C PRO A 61 -23.51 -12.63 3.45
N GLY A 62 -22.69 -13.67 3.40
CA GLY A 62 -21.32 -13.72 3.91
C GLY A 62 -20.31 -12.78 3.23
N ALA A 63 -20.69 -12.11 2.14
CA ALA A 63 -19.83 -11.13 1.47
C ALA A 63 -20.23 -9.66 1.75
N ALA A 64 -21.45 -9.41 2.22
CA ALA A 64 -21.99 -8.06 2.39
C ALA A 64 -21.86 -7.59 3.85
N ARG A 65 -20.61 -7.47 4.34
CA ARG A 65 -20.19 -6.50 5.39
C ARG A 65 -18.73 -6.73 5.80
N ARG A 66 -17.80 -6.25 4.99
CA ARG A 66 -16.50 -5.77 5.48
C ARG A 66 -16.15 -4.46 4.79
N CYS A 67 -16.93 -3.42 5.08
CA CYS A 67 -16.57 -2.05 4.76
C CYS A 67 -15.85 -1.42 5.97
N GLY A 68 -14.52 -1.29 5.87
CA GLY A 68 -13.80 -0.11 6.35
C GLY A 68 -13.49 0.10 7.84
N ARG A 69 -13.92 -0.74 8.80
CA ARG A 69 -13.66 -0.46 10.24
C ARG A 69 -12.90 -1.52 11.04
N LEU A 70 -12.68 -2.72 10.49
CA LEU A 70 -11.90 -3.80 11.12
C LEU A 70 -10.42 -3.85 10.69
N SER A 71 -9.99 -2.94 9.81
CA SER A 71 -8.58 -2.89 9.36
C SER A 71 -7.65 -2.31 10.43
N ILE A 72 -8.15 -1.49 11.37
CA ILE A 72 -7.30 -0.84 12.37
C ILE A 72 -6.80 -1.85 13.42
N THR A 73 -7.67 -2.72 13.95
CA THR A 73 -7.26 -3.73 14.95
C THR A 73 -6.41 -4.85 14.37
N ALA A 74 -6.71 -5.31 13.15
CA ALA A 74 -5.88 -6.33 12.48
C ALA A 74 -4.47 -5.81 12.15
N ASN A 75 -4.34 -4.54 11.73
CA ASN A 75 -3.03 -3.94 11.49
C ASN A 75 -2.23 -3.71 12.78
N LEU A 76 -2.88 -3.40 13.91
CA LEU A 76 -2.19 -3.24 15.19
C LEU A 76 -1.57 -4.54 15.71
N VAL A 77 -2.25 -5.69 15.54
CA VAL A 77 -1.68 -6.99 15.91
C VAL A 77 -0.46 -7.32 15.07
N VAL A 78 -0.49 -7.05 13.76
CA VAL A 78 0.65 -7.26 12.86
C VAL A 78 1.81 -6.34 13.23
N VAL A 79 1.56 -5.05 13.44
CA VAL A 79 2.60 -4.08 13.86
C VAL A 79 3.19 -4.47 15.22
N PHE A 80 2.36 -4.85 16.19
CA PHE A 80 2.80 -5.29 17.51
C PHE A 80 3.68 -6.55 17.41
N LEU A 81 3.27 -7.57 16.63
CA LEU A 81 4.07 -8.76 16.41
C LEU A 81 5.42 -8.44 15.76
N VAL A 82 5.46 -7.56 14.75
CA VAL A 82 6.72 -7.12 14.12
C VAL A 82 7.64 -6.42 15.13
N CYS A 83 7.11 -5.51 15.95
CA CYS A 83 7.89 -4.83 16.98
C CYS A 83 8.42 -5.80 18.05
N VAL A 84 7.61 -6.76 18.51
CA VAL A 84 8.02 -7.78 19.48
C VAL A 84 9.13 -8.66 18.90
N ILE A 85 8.99 -9.13 17.65
CA ILE A 85 10.01 -9.93 16.97
C ILE A 85 11.32 -9.12 16.84
N ALA A 86 11.25 -7.86 16.43
CA ALA A 86 12.40 -6.98 16.32
C ALA A 86 13.09 -6.73 17.69
N ALA A 87 12.33 -6.54 18.77
CA ALA A 87 12.85 -6.37 20.12
C ALA A 87 13.52 -7.65 20.66
N LEU A 88 12.96 -8.83 20.38
CA LEU A 88 13.55 -10.12 20.76
C LEU A 88 14.84 -10.41 19.99
N MET A 89 14.89 -10.06 18.70
CA MET A 89 16.10 -10.20 17.88
C MET A 89 17.19 -9.21 18.30
N SER A 90 16.82 -7.97 18.64
CA SER A 90 17.76 -6.99 19.20
C SER A 90 18.32 -7.45 20.56
N SER A 91 17.48 -8.04 21.41
CA SER A 91 17.89 -8.60 22.71
C SER A 91 18.81 -9.83 22.55
N ARG A 92 18.61 -10.64 21.51
CA ARG A 92 19.51 -11.76 21.16
C ARG A 92 20.86 -11.27 20.62
N SER A 93 20.86 -10.17 19.88
CA SER A 93 22.07 -9.52 19.38
C SER A 93 22.91 -8.92 20.51
N SER A 94 22.28 -8.23 21.48
CA SER A 94 22.98 -7.69 22.66
C SER A 94 23.57 -8.77 23.59
N ARG A 95 23.00 -9.98 23.63
CA ARG A 95 23.63 -11.12 24.36
C ARG A 95 24.86 -11.67 23.65
N ARG A 96 24.92 -11.61 22.31
CA ARG A 96 26.11 -12.03 21.55
C ARG A 96 27.25 -11.00 21.59
N PHE A 97 26.95 -9.73 21.81
CA PHE A 97 27.98 -8.67 21.77
C PHE A 97 28.76 -8.49 23.09
N ARG A 98 28.39 -9.18 24.18
CA ARG A 98 29.11 -9.03 25.47
C ARG A 98 30.31 -9.97 25.64
N GLU A 99 30.68 -10.76 24.63
CA GLU A 99 31.82 -11.71 24.70
C GLU A 99 32.93 -11.47 23.66
N THR A 100 33.00 -10.30 23.01
CA THR A 100 34.16 -9.97 22.16
C THR A 100 34.68 -8.56 22.44
N SER A 101 35.20 -8.34 23.65
CA SER A 101 36.09 -7.20 23.90
C SER A 101 37.53 -7.67 23.73
N SER A 102 37.92 -7.85 22.47
CA SER A 102 39.32 -8.03 22.08
C SER A 102 40.03 -6.68 22.13
N ASP A 103 41.18 -6.67 22.80
CA ASP A 103 42.15 -5.59 22.79
C ASP A 103 42.48 -5.16 21.35
N THR A 104 42.47 -3.84 21.10
CA THR A 104 43.16 -3.27 19.94
C THR A 104 44.06 -2.13 20.39
N ALA A 105 45.35 -2.40 20.22
CA ALA A 105 46.44 -1.52 20.51
C ALA A 105 46.43 -0.26 19.62
N ILE A 106 46.58 0.88 20.29
CA ILE A 106 47.48 2.00 19.96
C ILE A 106 47.94 2.07 18.49
N LEU A 107 47.36 3.02 17.75
CA LEU A 107 47.90 3.55 16.50
C LEU A 107 49.13 4.43 16.79
N THR A 108 50.31 3.99 16.33
CA THR A 108 51.51 4.81 16.11
C THR A 108 51.48 5.43 14.70
N PRO A 109 51.99 6.67 14.51
CA PRO A 109 52.06 7.29 13.18
C PRO A 109 53.33 6.87 12.41
N ALA A 110 53.20 6.97 11.08
CA ALA A 110 54.13 6.60 9.99
C ALA A 110 55.55 7.22 10.08
N PRO A 111 56.51 6.81 9.22
CA PRO A 111 56.66 7.52 7.93
C PRO A 111 57.28 6.73 6.76
N LEU A 112 57.10 7.30 5.55
CA LEU A 112 57.95 7.29 4.33
C LEU A 112 58.36 5.92 3.76
N ASP A 113 58.40 5.68 2.45
CA ASP A 113 58.79 6.51 1.33
C ASP A 113 58.35 5.76 0.05
N ASP A 114 58.55 6.41 -1.09
CA ASP A 114 58.79 5.79 -2.39
C ASP A 114 57.61 5.12 -3.11
N GLN A 115 57.37 5.30 -4.41
CA GLN A 115 58.05 6.08 -5.44
C GLN A 115 57.27 5.84 -6.74
N ARG A 116 57.15 6.90 -7.58
CA ARG A 116 57.02 6.83 -9.06
C ARG A 116 55.71 6.25 -9.62
N LEU A 117 55.18 6.65 -10.77
CA LEU A 117 55.52 7.58 -11.85
C LEU A 117 54.20 7.76 -12.64
N LEU A 118 53.84 9.01 -12.98
CA LEU A 118 53.23 9.56 -14.21
C LEU A 118 52.59 8.60 -15.30
N PRO A 119 51.85 9.11 -16.31
CA PRO A 119 50.58 9.86 -16.31
C PRO A 119 49.58 9.42 -17.44
N LEU A 120 48.25 9.40 -17.18
CA LEU A 120 47.13 9.61 -18.16
C LEU A 120 47.04 8.71 -19.44
N PRO A 121 45.99 8.76 -20.32
CA PRO A 121 44.66 9.38 -20.24
C PRO A 121 43.48 8.41 -20.55
N LEU A 122 42.29 8.99 -20.48
CA LEU A 122 40.98 8.54 -20.89
C LEU A 122 40.90 8.13 -22.38
N THR A 123 40.22 7.01 -22.68
CA THR A 123 39.41 6.84 -23.90
C THR A 123 38.24 5.90 -23.60
N PHE A 124 37.03 6.44 -23.76
CA PHE A 124 35.77 5.71 -23.92
C PHE A 124 35.70 5.23 -25.37
N GLU A 125 35.35 3.96 -25.57
CA GLU A 125 34.58 3.45 -26.73
C GLU A 125 33.33 2.78 -26.15
#